data_AF-A0A8T7E5J3-F1
#
_entry.id   AF-A0A8T7E5J3-F1
#
_cell.length_a   1.000
_cell.length_b   1.000
_cell.length_c   1.000
_cell.angle_alpha   90.00
_cell.angle_beta   90.00
_cell.angle_gamma   90.00
#
_symmetry.space_group_name_H-M   'P 1'
#
loop_
_entity.id
_entity.type
_entity.pdbx_description
1 polymer ?
#
loop_
_entity_poly.entity_id
_entity_poly.type
_entity_poly.pdbx_seq_one_letter_code
_entity_poly.pdbx_strand_id
1 'polypeptide(L)'
;MPASPPRLTLPLGLLFYDAVGTVLFALGAARHFAGLDVIPEQYLWPGYAVPFMVAGLAMMVPLVMHIVRHGKAMARSPGGASRFRR
;
A
#
# COMPACT_ATOMS: atom_id res chain seq x y z
N MET A 1 -24.81 -14.76 -21.38
CA MET A 1 -23.42 -14.88 -20.87
C MET A 1 -23.39 -14.31 -19.45
N PRO A 2 -23.01 -15.08 -18.41
CA PRO A 2 -22.84 -14.52 -17.07
C PRO A 2 -21.62 -13.58 -17.07
N ALA A 3 -21.81 -12.34 -16.61
CA ALA A 3 -20.73 -11.39 -16.42
C ALA A 3 -19.80 -11.92 -15.32
N SER A 4 -18.53 -12.14 -15.66
CA SER A 4 -17.50 -12.55 -14.71
C SER A 4 -17.41 -11.54 -13.55
N PRO A 5 -17.30 -11.98 -12.30
CA PRO A 5 -17.10 -11.06 -11.18
C PRO A 5 -15.82 -10.24 -11.43
N PRO A 6 -15.81 -8.95 -11.07
CA PRO A 6 -14.63 -8.12 -11.23
C PRO A 6 -13.50 -8.72 -10.39
N ARG A 7 -12.53 -9.35 -11.04
CA ARG A 7 -11.33 -9.87 -10.37
C ARG A 7 -10.49 -8.66 -10.02
N LEU A 8 -10.26 -8.48 -8.71
CA LEU A 8 -9.36 -7.47 -8.18
C LEU A 8 -7.93 -7.97 -8.47
N THR A 9 -7.46 -7.71 -9.69
CA THR A 9 -6.09 -8.05 -10.08
C THR A 9 -5.18 -7.06 -9.38
N LEU A 10 -4.59 -7.46 -8.24
CA LEU A 10 -3.58 -6.66 -7.56
C LEU A 10 -2.32 -6.66 -8.44
N PRO A 11 -1.92 -5.51 -9.00
CA PRO A 11 -0.72 -5.45 -9.80
C PRO A 11 0.49 -5.74 -8.92
N LEU A 12 1.26 -6.77 -9.28
CA LEU A 12 2.42 -7.24 -8.51
C LEU A 12 3.42 -6.10 -8.23
N GLY A 13 3.57 -5.17 -9.18
CA GLY A 13 4.40 -3.98 -9.00
C GLY A 13 3.94 -3.09 -7.84
N LEU A 14 2.63 -2.88 -7.64
CA LEU A 14 2.13 -2.07 -6.53
C LEU A 14 2.33 -2.77 -5.19
N LEU A 15 2.22 -4.10 -5.15
CA LEU A 15 2.53 -4.87 -3.95
C LEU A 15 4.02 -4.78 -3.60
N PHE A 16 4.90 -4.80 -4.60
CA PHE A 16 6.34 -4.62 -4.39
C PHE A 16 6.67 -3.25 -3.81
N TYR A 17 6.10 -2.17 -4.36
CA TYR A 17 6.26 -0.82 -3.82
C TYR A 17 5.78 -0.71 -2.38
N ASP A 18 4.65 -1.35 -2.05
CA ASP A 18 4.11 -1.36 -0.68
C ASP A 18 5.00 -2.13 0.29
N ALA A 19 5.55 -3.28 -0.13
CA ALA A 19 6.50 -4.05 0.67
C ALA A 19 7.79 -3.25 0.94
N VAL A 20 8.36 -2.62 -0.08
CA VAL A 20 9.53 -1.75 0.06
C VAL A 20 9.22 -0.56 0.96
N GLY A 21 8.06 0.09 0.76
CA GLY A 21 7.61 1.21 1.58
C GLY A 21 7.44 0.84 3.05
N THR A 22 6.86 -0.34 3.32
CA THR A 22 6.69 -0.88 4.67
C THR A 22 8.04 -1.10 5.35
N VAL A 23 9.00 -1.68 4.63
CA VAL A 23 10.36 -1.89 5.16
C VAL A 23 11.04 -0.56 5.48
N LEU A 24 11.01 0.41 4.56
CA LEU A 24 11.57 1.75 4.80
C LEU A 24 10.93 2.43 6.00
N PHE A 25 9.60 2.37 6.09
CA PHE A 25 8.85 2.94 7.21
C PHE A 25 9.23 2.26 8.52
N ALA A 26 9.29 0.93 8.55
CA ALA A 26 9.66 0.16 9.73
C ALA A 26 11.09 0.47 10.19
N LEU A 27 12.05 0.62 9.27
CA LEU A 27 13.42 1.03 9.61
C LEU A 27 13.45 2.43 10.23
N GLY A 28 12.77 3.40 9.59
CA GLY A 28 12.68 4.76 10.12
C GLY A 28 12.02 4.80 11.50
N ALA A 29 10.94 4.03 11.70
CA ALA A 29 10.24 3.92 12.97
C ALA A 29 11.07 3.21 14.05
N ALA A 30 11.78 2.13 13.70
CA ALA A 30 12.67 1.43 14.62
C ALA A 30 13.77 2.36 15.15
N ARG A 31 14.36 3.18 14.27
CA ARG A 31 15.32 4.20 14.71
C ARG A 31 14.65 5.30 15.54
N HIS A 32 13.52 5.83 15.09
CA HIS A 32 12.90 7.00 15.73
C HIS A 32 12.33 6.68 17.13
N PHE A 33 11.69 5.52 17.29
CA PHE A 33 11.00 5.16 18.54
C PHE A 33 11.81 4.23 19.44
N ALA A 34 12.59 3.31 18.87
CA ALA A 34 13.36 2.32 19.65
C ALA A 34 14.87 2.62 19.68
N GLY A 35 15.33 3.64 18.96
CA GLY A 35 16.76 3.96 18.85
C GLY A 35 17.57 2.89 18.11
N LEU A 36 16.93 1.89 17.51
CA LEU A 36 17.59 0.76 16.88
C LEU A 36 18.19 1.16 15.52
N ASP A 37 19.51 1.02 15.40
CA ASP A 37 20.23 1.16 14.14
C ASP A 37 20.37 -0.21 13.47
N VAL A 38 19.49 -0.49 12.52
CA VAL A 38 19.53 -1.73 11.71
C VAL A 38 20.47 -1.58 10.50
N ILE A 39 20.74 -0.33 10.09
CA ILE A 39 21.60 0.00 8.96
C ILE A 39 23.04 0.19 9.47
N PRO A 40 24.08 -0.34 8.80
CA PRO A 40 25.47 -0.12 9.18
C PRO A 40 25.84 1.38 9.22
N GLU A 41 26.63 1.78 10.21
CA GLU A 41 26.94 3.19 10.50
C GLU A 41 27.53 3.98 9.33
N GLN A 42 28.20 3.29 8.40
CA GLN A 42 28.80 3.84 7.19
C GLN A 42 27.77 4.52 6.26
N TYR A 43 26.52 4.05 6.31
CA TYR A 43 25.41 4.53 5.47
C TYR A 43 24.43 5.40 6.25
N LEU A 44 24.69 5.61 7.55
CA LEU A 44 23.84 6.44 8.40
C LEU A 44 24.26 7.90 8.28
N TRP A 45 23.31 8.75 7.91
CA TRP A 45 23.45 10.19 8.09
C TRP A 45 22.62 10.67 9.28
N PRO A 46 23.03 11.77 9.94
CA PRO A 46 22.27 12.35 11.05
C PRO A 46 20.83 12.66 10.62
N GLY A 47 19.85 12.16 11.39
CA GLY A 47 18.43 12.43 11.14
C GLY A 47 17.78 11.60 10.02
N TYR A 48 18.38 10.48 9.59
CA TYR A 48 17.80 9.61 8.54
C TYR A 48 16.42 9.00 8.85
N ALA A 49 16.06 8.89 10.13
CA ALA A 49 14.84 8.23 10.58
C ALA A 49 13.56 8.84 9.99
N VAL A 50 13.43 10.17 10.03
CA VAL A 50 12.25 10.88 9.54
C VAL A 50 12.10 10.77 8.00
N PRO A 51 13.16 11.02 7.21
CA PRO A 51 13.13 10.77 5.76
C PRO A 51 12.71 9.34 5.40
N PHE A 52 13.20 8.32 6.12
CA PHE A 52 12.85 6.93 5.86
C PHE A 52 11.37 6.65 6.13
N MET A 53 10.81 7.19 7.23
CA MET A 53 9.38 7.11 7.51
C MET A 53 8.55 7.80 6.43
N VAL A 54 8.90 9.03 6.04
CA VAL A 54 8.15 9.79 5.03
C VAL A 54 8.23 9.12 3.66
N ALA A 55 9.41 8.67 3.24
CA ALA A 55 9.60 7.97 1.97
C ALA A 55 8.85 6.63 1.94
N GLY A 56 8.91 5.87 3.05
CA GLY A 56 8.17 4.61 3.19
C GLY A 56 6.66 4.84 3.06
N LEU A 57 6.12 5.80 3.80
CA LEU A 57 4.70 6.16 3.73
C LEU A 57 4.29 6.63 2.33
N ALA A 58 5.11 7.45 1.68
CA ALA A 58 4.86 7.93 0.32
C ALA A 58 4.80 6.77 -0.71
N MET A 59 5.64 5.74 -0.55
CA MET A 59 5.64 4.55 -1.41
C MET A 59 4.41 3.66 -1.25
N MET A 60 3.70 3.75 -0.12
CA MET A 60 2.46 2.99 0.12
C MET A 60 1.23 3.67 -0.52
N VAL A 61 1.31 4.97 -0.80
CA VAL A 61 0.19 5.77 -1.37
C VAL A 61 -0.38 5.19 -2.67
N PRO A 62 0.41 4.74 -3.66
CA PRO A 62 -0.12 4.19 -4.91
C PRO A 62 -1.01 2.95 -4.70
N LEU A 63 -0.62 2.04 -3.80
CA LEU A 63 -1.42 0.85 -3.48
C LEU A 63 -2.75 1.24 -2.82
N VAL A 64 -2.68 2.13 -1.82
CA VAL A 64 -3.88 2.64 -1.13
C VAL A 64 -4.83 3.32 -2.13
N MET A 65 -4.30 4.17 -3.02
CA MET A 65 -5.09 4.81 -4.07
C MET A 65 -5.73 3.79 -5.02
N HIS A 66 -4.99 2.74 -5.41
CA HIS A 66 -5.52 1.68 -6.27
C HIS A 66 -6.68 0.95 -5.58
N ILE A 67 -6.52 0.57 -4.32
CA ILE A 67 -7.55 -0.10 -3.51
C ILE A 67 -8.80 0.79 -3.39
N VAL A 68 -8.63 2.07 -3.03
CA VAL A 68 -9.75 3.01 -2.89
C VAL A 68 -10.49 3.22 -4.20
N ARG A 69 -9.76 3.34 -5.33
CA ARG A 69 -10.37 3.49 -6.66
C ARG A 69 -11.20 2.26 -7.05
N HIS A 70 -10.65 1.05 -6.86
CA HIS A 70 -11.36 -0.18 -7.20
C HIS A 70 -12.50 -0.48 -6.23
N GLY A 71 -12.32 -0.22 -4.94
CA GLY A 71 -13.38 -0.34 -3.93
C GLY A 71 -14.56 0.59 -4.21
N LYS A 72 -14.30 1.85 -4.60
CA LYS A 72 -15.36 2.78 -5.03
C LYS A 72 -16.06 2.34 -6.32
N ALA A 73 -15.32 1.78 -7.29
CA ALA A 73 -15.92 1.25 -8.52
C ALA A 73 -16.84 0.05 -8.25
N MET A 74 -16.44 -0.83 -7.32
CA MET A 74 -17.23 -1.99 -6.90
C MET A 74 -18.47 -1.57 -6.10
N ALA A 75 -18.32 -0.63 -5.17
CA ALA A 75 -19.43 -0.07 -4.39
C ALA A 75 -20.47 0.68 -5.24
N ARG A 76 -20.07 1.20 -6.41
CA ARG A 76 -20.95 1.93 -7.34
C ARG A 76 -21.62 1.06 -8.39
N SER A 77 -21.38 -0.26 -8.47
CA SER A 77 -22.12 -1.15 -9.37
C SER A 77 -23.46 -1.55 -8.77
N PRO A 78 -24.58 -0.91 -9.12
CA PRO A 78 -25.91 -1.19 -8.58
C PRO A 78 -26.57 -2.27 -9.46
N GLY A 79 -25.88 -3.40 -9.66
CA GLY A 79 -26.24 -4.40 -10.69
C GLY A 79 -26.85 -5.70 -10.18
N GLY A 80 -27.03 -5.87 -8.86
CA GLY A 80 -27.49 -7.12 -8.26
C GLY A 80 -29.01 -7.26 -8.07
N ALA A 81 -29.79 -6.19 -8.25
CA ALA A 81 -31.17 -6.14 -7.75
C ALA A 81 -32.27 -6.58 -8.74
N SER A 82 -31.96 -6.91 -10.00
CA SER A 82 -33.00 -7.12 -11.03
C SER A 82 -33.14 -8.55 -11.57
N ARG A 83 -32.43 -9.54 -11.01
CA ARG A 83 -32.44 -10.92 -11.56
C ARG A 83 -33.20 -11.96 -10.71
N PHE A 84 -34.03 -11.54 -9.77
CA PHE A 84 -34.80 -12.44 -8.89
C PHE A 84 -36.33 -12.38 -9.09
N ARG A 85 -36.80 -11.76 -10.18
CA ARG A 85 -38.22 -11.83 -10.60
C ARG A 85 -38.30 -12.22 -12.07
N ARG A 86 -38.15 -13.51 -12.39
CA ARG A 86 -38.88 -14.22 -13.45
C ARG A 86 -38.82 -15.71 -13.19
#